data_AF-A0A1H0ZRF3-F1
#
_entry.id   AF-A0A1H0ZRF3-F1
#
_cell.length_a   1.000
_cell.length_b   1.000
_cell.length_c   1.000
_cell.angle_alpha   90.00
_cell.angle_beta   90.00
_cell.angle_gamma   90.00
#
_symmetry.space_group_name_H-M   'P 1'
#
loop_
_entity.id
_entity.type
_entity.pdbx_description
1 polymer ?
#
loop_
_entity_poly.entity_id
_entity_poly.type
_entity_poly.pdbx_seq_one_letter_code
_entity_poly.pdbx_strand_id
1 'polypeptide(L)'
;MLVPINTNAADQQNNAPTPKTIAKYEEEITGDSQKDTILLKGILFSNDTDYFRDIWTEITAANQQKWKIPYEGGYDPELQFIDLNHDRVNDIFYQSATGGSGGLYYYHLHTLKNDELKEIPLPEQPYVKGEFKENFKVEIQISPELEPYIVDVENRASEYIQLGIYNKEGKLIEEKSSAMVDPIAFFDPVIISKRKGYGLKSYQQISGAYHADQLGTVETIWYYENGKWIVLQTEWVPSN
;
A
#
# COMPACT_ATOMS: atom_id res chain seq x y z
N MET A 1 45.74 -5.22 52.62
CA MET A 1 44.63 -6.19 52.73
C MET A 1 43.53 -5.67 51.82
N LEU A 2 43.46 -6.21 50.60
CA LEU A 2 42.55 -5.82 49.53
C LEU A 2 41.24 -6.58 49.72
N VAL A 3 40.12 -5.86 49.75
CA VAL A 3 38.77 -6.45 49.67
C VAL A 3 38.35 -6.35 48.20
N PRO A 4 38.16 -7.46 47.48
CA PRO A 4 37.63 -7.40 46.12
C PRO A 4 36.14 -7.07 46.16
N ILE A 5 35.76 -6.04 45.42
CA ILE A 5 34.37 -5.73 45.08
C ILE A 5 34.00 -6.65 43.92
N ASN A 6 33.22 -7.69 44.19
CA ASN A 6 32.52 -8.46 43.16
C ASN A 6 31.39 -7.59 42.62
N THR A 7 31.62 -6.90 41.51
CA THR A 7 30.54 -6.41 40.67
C THR A 7 30.03 -7.58 39.86
N ASN A 8 28.94 -8.20 40.32
CA ASN A 8 28.13 -9.05 39.47
C ASN A 8 27.56 -8.16 38.36
N ALA A 9 28.19 -8.23 37.18
CA ALA A 9 27.57 -7.80 35.95
C ALA A 9 26.36 -8.71 35.75
N ALA A 10 25.18 -8.16 36.02
CA ALA A 10 23.92 -8.82 35.76
C ALA A 10 23.87 -9.25 34.28
N ASP A 11 23.48 -10.50 34.08
CA ASP A 11 23.22 -11.13 32.80
C ASP A 11 22.40 -10.22 31.89
N GLN A 12 23.05 -9.58 30.92
CA GLN A 12 22.36 -9.16 29.70
C GLN A 12 22.13 -10.43 28.89
N GLN A 13 21.01 -11.11 29.16
CA GLN A 13 20.46 -12.08 28.23
C GLN A 13 20.38 -11.42 26.85
N ASN A 14 21.07 -12.02 25.89
CA ASN A 14 20.97 -11.72 24.47
C ASN A 14 19.52 -11.92 24.01
N ASN A 15 18.69 -10.89 24.15
CA ASN A 15 17.35 -10.81 23.58
C ASN A 15 17.48 -10.50 22.08
N ALA A 16 18.11 -11.40 21.31
CA ALA A 16 17.99 -11.36 19.87
C ALA A 16 16.49 -11.58 19.55
N PRO A 17 15.83 -10.62 18.88
CA PRO A 17 14.40 -10.71 18.69
C PRO A 17 14.10 -11.92 17.79
N THR A 18 13.23 -12.82 18.28
CA THR A 18 13.02 -14.15 17.67
C THR A 18 12.00 -14.05 16.53
N PRO A 19 12.28 -14.63 15.35
CA PRO A 19 11.31 -14.71 14.26
C PRO A 19 10.00 -15.37 14.67
N LYS A 20 8.88 -14.74 14.36
CA LYS A 20 7.53 -15.30 14.46
C LYS A 20 7.04 -15.72 13.08
N THR A 21 6.32 -16.84 13.01
CA THR A 21 5.52 -17.17 11.82
C THR A 21 4.19 -16.45 11.95
N ILE A 22 3.94 -15.54 11.01
CA ILE A 22 2.72 -14.73 10.95
C ILE A 22 1.61 -15.57 10.32
N ALA A 23 1.92 -16.21 9.18
CA ALA A 23 0.99 -17.08 8.48
C ALA A 23 1.70 -18.20 7.74
N LYS A 24 0.96 -19.29 7.50
CA LYS A 24 1.39 -20.43 6.69
C LYS A 24 0.34 -20.71 5.61
N TYR A 25 0.80 -20.91 4.38
CA TYR A 25 -0.02 -21.21 3.22
C TYR A 25 0.51 -22.45 2.49
N GLU A 26 -0.37 -23.11 1.74
CA GLU A 26 -0.03 -24.22 0.84
C GLU A 26 -0.70 -23.93 -0.51
N GLU A 27 0.03 -23.36 -1.47
CA GLU A 27 -0.51 -22.87 -2.75
C GLU A 27 0.37 -23.24 -3.94
N GLU A 28 -0.24 -23.39 -5.11
CA GLU A 28 0.44 -23.68 -6.37
C GLU A 28 0.94 -22.35 -6.96
N ILE A 29 2.24 -22.10 -6.94
CA ILE A 29 2.85 -20.84 -7.40
C ILE A 29 4.03 -21.05 -8.38
N THR A 30 4.41 -22.30 -8.63
CA THR A 30 5.52 -22.67 -9.53
C THR A 30 5.09 -23.15 -10.91
N GLY A 31 3.83 -23.54 -11.11
CA GLY A 31 3.28 -24.02 -12.38
C GLY A 31 3.42 -25.53 -12.61
N ASP A 32 3.81 -26.31 -11.59
CA ASP A 32 3.98 -27.76 -11.65
C ASP A 32 2.74 -28.56 -11.19
N SER A 33 1.64 -27.87 -10.86
CA SER A 33 0.39 -28.44 -10.33
C SER A 33 0.51 -29.10 -8.95
N GLN A 34 1.60 -28.84 -8.21
CA GLN A 34 1.77 -29.24 -6.81
C GLN A 34 1.73 -28.00 -5.91
N LYS A 35 1.25 -28.18 -4.67
CA LYS A 35 1.24 -27.09 -3.69
C LYS A 35 2.64 -26.90 -3.12
N ASP A 36 3.06 -25.65 -3.08
CA ASP A 36 4.27 -25.18 -2.43
C ASP A 36 3.95 -24.72 -1.00
N THR A 37 4.91 -24.87 -0.09
CA THR A 37 4.74 -24.37 1.28
C THR A 37 5.29 -22.95 1.39
N ILE A 38 4.45 -22.01 1.83
CA ILE A 38 4.80 -20.61 2.00
C ILE A 38 4.63 -20.19 3.47
N LEU A 39 5.68 -19.60 4.05
CA LEU A 39 5.68 -19.07 5.42
C LEU A 39 5.94 -17.57 5.39
N LEU A 40 4.93 -16.78 5.75
CA LEU A 40 5.10 -15.37 6.04
C LEU A 40 5.63 -15.24 7.47
N LYS A 41 6.78 -14.60 7.63
CA LYS A 41 7.48 -14.47 8.90
C LYS A 41 7.88 -13.03 9.15
N GLY A 42 8.08 -12.71 10.41
CA GLY A 42 8.61 -11.41 10.79
C GLY A 42 9.16 -11.37 12.20
N ILE A 43 9.83 -10.26 12.50
CA ILE A 43 10.36 -9.95 13.82
C ILE A 43 9.65 -8.69 14.31
N LEU A 44 8.94 -8.80 15.44
CA LEU A 44 8.33 -7.64 16.08
C LEU A 44 9.39 -6.64 16.53
N PHE A 45 9.07 -5.36 16.42
CA PHE A 45 9.93 -4.29 16.95
C PHE A 45 10.07 -4.38 18.47
N SER A 46 8.99 -4.70 19.16
CA SER A 46 8.96 -5.04 20.58
C SER A 46 7.81 -6.01 20.89
N ASN A 47 7.83 -6.67 22.05
CA ASN A 47 6.75 -7.60 22.42
C ASN A 47 5.40 -6.91 22.70
N ASP A 48 5.40 -5.59 22.89
CA ASP A 48 4.22 -4.81 23.27
C ASP A 48 3.60 -4.05 22.07
N THR A 49 4.09 -4.33 20.86
CA THR A 49 3.66 -3.69 19.60
C THR A 49 3.30 -4.74 18.56
N ASP A 50 2.34 -4.42 17.70
CA ASP A 50 1.99 -5.25 16.53
C ASP A 50 2.83 -4.90 15.29
N TYR A 51 3.73 -3.91 15.39
CA TYR A 51 4.65 -3.54 14.32
C TYR A 51 5.76 -4.56 14.15
N PHE A 52 5.89 -5.12 12.95
CA PHE A 52 7.03 -5.94 12.57
C PHE A 52 8.11 -5.05 11.97
N ARG A 53 9.32 -5.12 12.53
CA ARG A 53 10.49 -4.40 12.00
C ARG A 53 11.03 -5.06 10.74
N ASP A 54 11.10 -6.39 10.76
CA ASP A 54 11.59 -7.20 9.64
C ASP A 54 10.47 -8.15 9.21
N ILE A 55 10.16 -8.20 7.91
CA ILE A 55 9.13 -9.08 7.35
C ILE A 55 9.72 -9.79 6.13
N TRP A 56 9.43 -11.08 5.98
CA TRP A 56 9.84 -11.84 4.81
C TRP A 56 8.96 -13.07 4.60
N THR A 57 8.92 -13.53 3.35
CA THR A 57 8.31 -14.81 2.98
C THR A 57 9.40 -15.85 2.73
N GLU A 58 9.26 -17.04 3.29
CA GLU A 58 10.04 -18.23 2.94
C GLU A 58 9.17 -19.19 2.13
N ILE A 59 9.67 -19.65 0.98
CA ILE A 59 8.97 -20.56 0.08
C ILE A 59 9.77 -21.84 -0.01
N THR A 60 9.10 -22.99 0.06
CA THR A 60 9.68 -24.30 -0.25
C THR A 60 8.77 -24.99 -1.26
N ALA A 61 9.28 -25.17 -2.48
CA ALA A 61 8.53 -25.85 -3.53
C ALA A 61 8.50 -27.37 -3.33
N ALA A 62 7.59 -28.05 -4.03
CA ALA A 62 7.49 -29.52 -4.00
C ALA A 62 8.82 -30.22 -4.33
N ASN A 63 9.59 -29.65 -5.25
CA ASN A 63 10.93 -30.10 -5.64
C ASN A 63 12.05 -29.78 -4.62
N GLN A 64 11.70 -29.25 -3.44
CA GLN A 64 12.60 -28.84 -2.35
C GLN A 64 13.46 -27.59 -2.62
N GLN A 65 13.29 -26.91 -3.76
CA GLN A 65 13.90 -25.59 -3.97
C GLN A 65 13.29 -24.58 -2.99
N LYS A 66 14.09 -23.57 -2.64
CA LYS A 66 13.73 -22.59 -1.60
C LYS A 66 14.03 -21.17 -2.04
N TRP A 67 13.12 -20.27 -1.70
CA TRP A 67 13.27 -18.85 -1.93
C TRP A 67 12.96 -18.07 -0.66
N LYS A 68 13.49 -16.85 -0.61
CA LYS A 68 13.20 -15.89 0.44
C LYS A 68 12.98 -14.52 -0.19
N ILE A 69 11.84 -13.90 0.12
CA ILE A 69 11.47 -12.56 -0.34
C ILE A 69 11.45 -11.64 0.89
N PRO A 70 12.39 -10.68 1.03
CA PRO A 70 12.32 -9.68 2.09
C PRO A 70 11.32 -8.57 1.74
N TYR A 71 10.68 -8.00 2.76
CA TYR A 71 9.80 -6.83 2.65
C TYR A 71 10.14 -5.80 3.73
N GLU A 72 9.58 -4.60 3.60
CA GLU A 72 9.64 -3.54 4.60
C GLU A 72 8.87 -3.91 5.87
N GLY A 73 9.26 -3.27 6.98
CA GLY A 73 8.55 -3.38 8.25
C GLY A 73 7.21 -2.65 8.24
N GLY A 74 6.19 -3.25 8.84
CA GLY A 74 4.81 -2.78 8.79
C GLY A 74 3.90 -3.49 9.80
N TYR A 75 2.63 -3.09 9.78
CA TYR A 75 1.54 -3.68 10.55
C TYR A 75 0.72 -4.63 9.67
N ASP A 76 0.18 -5.68 10.29
CA ASP A 76 -0.74 -6.63 9.66
C ASP A 76 -0.31 -7.12 8.28
N PRO A 77 0.95 -7.62 8.12
CA PRO A 77 1.41 -8.11 6.83
C PRO A 77 0.61 -9.33 6.37
N GLU A 78 0.25 -9.34 5.10
CA GLU A 78 -0.56 -10.40 4.49
C GLU A 78 -0.02 -10.83 3.12
N LEU A 79 -0.42 -12.05 2.72
CA LEU A 79 -0.19 -12.58 1.38
C LEU A 79 -1.52 -13.01 0.78
N GLN A 80 -1.72 -12.67 -0.48
CA GLN A 80 -2.80 -13.17 -1.32
C GLN A 80 -2.17 -13.89 -2.53
N PHE A 81 -2.79 -15.00 -2.95
CA PHE A 81 -2.29 -15.84 -4.04
C PHE A 81 -3.29 -15.81 -5.19
N ILE A 82 -2.98 -15.04 -6.24
CA ILE A 82 -3.93 -14.68 -7.30
C ILE A 82 -3.18 -14.57 -8.63
N ASP A 83 -3.68 -15.21 -9.68
CA ASP A 83 -3.18 -15.07 -11.06
C ASP A 83 -3.51 -13.67 -11.64
N LEU A 84 -2.67 -12.69 -11.31
CA LEU A 84 -2.78 -11.30 -11.75
C LEU A 84 -2.08 -11.06 -13.08
N ASN A 85 -1.06 -11.85 -13.41
CA ASN A 85 -0.34 -11.75 -14.68
C ASN A 85 -0.97 -12.57 -15.83
N HIS A 86 -1.99 -13.37 -15.51
CA HIS A 86 -2.83 -14.18 -16.39
C HIS A 86 -2.10 -15.32 -17.11
N ASP A 87 -1.08 -15.86 -16.47
CA ASP A 87 -0.28 -16.95 -17.01
C ASP A 87 -0.75 -18.34 -16.51
N ARG A 88 -1.81 -18.38 -15.70
CA ARG A 88 -2.45 -19.56 -15.06
C ARG A 88 -1.74 -20.12 -13.83
N VAL A 89 -0.74 -19.41 -13.32
CA VAL A 89 -0.07 -19.72 -12.04
C VAL A 89 -0.37 -18.56 -11.09
N ASN A 90 -0.64 -18.85 -9.81
CA ASN A 90 -0.93 -17.78 -8.87
C ASN A 90 0.33 -16.94 -8.61
N ASP A 91 0.18 -15.62 -8.67
CA ASP A 91 1.18 -14.67 -8.21
C ASP A 91 1.06 -14.46 -6.69
N ILE A 92 2.15 -14.02 -6.07
CA ILE A 92 2.23 -13.70 -4.64
C ILE A 92 2.08 -12.19 -4.49
N PHE A 93 0.92 -11.74 -4.03
CA PHE A 93 0.64 -10.34 -3.74
C PHE A 93 0.78 -10.09 -2.23
N TYR A 94 1.72 -9.25 -1.85
CA TYR A 94 2.02 -8.88 -0.47
C TYR A 94 1.53 -7.46 -0.18
N GLN A 95 0.94 -7.25 1.00
CA GLN A 95 0.66 -5.91 1.54
C GLN A 95 0.94 -5.84 3.04
N SER A 96 1.30 -4.66 3.53
CA SER A 96 1.49 -4.38 4.96
C SER A 96 1.33 -2.88 5.25
N ALA A 97 0.57 -2.52 6.27
CA ALA A 97 0.30 -1.13 6.58
C ALA A 97 1.54 -0.43 7.16
N THR A 98 1.83 0.78 6.69
CA THR A 98 2.97 1.59 7.18
C THR A 98 2.75 2.13 8.61
N GLY A 99 1.49 2.25 9.03
CA GLY A 99 1.08 2.81 10.33
C GLY A 99 0.99 4.33 10.39
N GLY A 100 1.22 5.03 9.27
CA GLY A 100 1.04 6.48 9.16
C GLY A 100 -0.43 6.89 9.01
N SER A 101 -0.75 8.15 9.30
CA SER A 101 -2.11 8.70 9.18
C SER A 101 -2.66 8.73 7.76
N GLY A 102 -1.79 8.65 6.75
CA GLY A 102 -2.19 8.57 5.33
C GLY A 102 -2.71 7.20 4.91
N GLY A 103 -2.73 6.20 5.81
CA GLY A 103 -3.25 4.87 5.51
C GLY A 103 -2.49 4.13 4.41
N LEU A 104 -1.20 4.44 4.24
CA LEU A 104 -0.36 3.87 3.19
C LEU A 104 0.09 2.46 3.53
N TYR A 105 0.28 1.63 2.51
CA TYR A 105 0.79 0.28 2.59
C TYR A 105 2.10 0.15 1.81
N TYR A 106 2.97 -0.74 2.28
CA TYR A 106 3.97 -1.38 1.44
C TYR A 106 3.28 -2.50 0.67
N TYR A 107 3.58 -2.63 -0.61
CA TYR A 107 2.98 -3.63 -1.48
C TYR A 107 3.98 -4.16 -2.49
N HIS A 108 3.89 -5.46 -2.78
CA HIS A 108 4.73 -6.10 -3.81
C HIS A 108 3.96 -7.19 -4.52
N LEU A 109 4.26 -7.39 -5.81
CA LEU A 109 3.72 -8.48 -6.59
C LEU A 109 4.87 -9.32 -7.15
N HIS A 110 4.86 -10.62 -6.88
CA HIS A 110 5.88 -11.54 -7.36
C HIS A 110 5.26 -12.72 -8.10
N THR A 111 5.96 -13.23 -9.11
CA THR A 111 5.67 -14.53 -9.73
C THR A 111 6.84 -15.49 -9.47
N LEU A 112 6.54 -16.78 -9.33
CA LEU A 112 7.54 -17.84 -9.15
C LEU A 112 7.42 -18.93 -10.23
N LYS A 113 6.73 -18.63 -11.33
CA LYS A 113 6.49 -19.59 -12.39
C LYS A 113 7.79 -20.19 -12.93
N ASN A 114 7.77 -21.50 -13.16
CA ASN A 114 8.92 -22.29 -13.61
C ASN A 114 10.14 -22.14 -12.70
N ASP A 115 9.93 -22.05 -11.38
CA ASP A 115 10.98 -21.87 -10.37
C ASP A 115 11.77 -20.54 -10.53
N GLU A 116 11.25 -19.57 -11.29
CA GLU A 116 11.92 -18.30 -11.57
C GLU A 116 11.24 -17.15 -10.80
N LEU A 117 11.85 -16.73 -9.68
CA LEU A 117 11.34 -15.63 -8.88
C LEU A 117 11.55 -14.29 -9.60
N LYS A 118 10.45 -13.59 -9.88
CA LYS A 118 10.45 -12.25 -10.48
C LYS A 118 9.48 -11.34 -9.75
N GLU A 119 9.88 -10.09 -9.57
CA GLU A 119 8.96 -9.02 -9.15
C GLU A 119 8.27 -8.42 -10.39
N ILE A 120 6.96 -8.23 -10.29
CA ILE A 120 6.15 -7.51 -11.28
C ILE A 120 5.85 -6.13 -10.69
N PRO A 121 6.39 -5.05 -11.26
CA PRO A 121 6.12 -3.69 -10.77
C PRO A 121 4.62 -3.40 -10.78
N LEU A 122 4.11 -2.86 -9.68
CA LEU A 122 2.71 -2.44 -9.55
C LEU A 122 2.46 -1.12 -10.31
N PRO A 123 1.21 -0.84 -10.71
CA PRO A 123 0.92 0.33 -11.51
C PRO A 123 1.04 1.63 -10.69
N GLU A 124 1.46 2.69 -11.35
CA GLU A 124 1.44 4.05 -10.82
C GLU A 124 0.34 4.85 -11.51
N GLN A 125 -0.34 5.73 -10.76
CA GLN A 125 -1.37 6.60 -11.32
C GLN A 125 -0.71 7.74 -12.12
N PRO A 126 -0.90 7.82 -13.45
CA PRO A 126 -0.11 8.70 -14.30
C PRO A 126 -0.47 10.18 -14.17
N TYR A 127 -1.72 10.50 -13.76
CA TYR A 127 -2.20 11.86 -13.68
C TYR A 127 -3.30 11.98 -12.62
N VAL A 128 -3.04 12.75 -11.56
CA VAL A 128 -4.04 13.27 -10.62
C VAL A 128 -3.58 14.64 -10.14
N LYS A 129 -4.49 15.61 -10.11
CA LYS A 129 -4.24 16.94 -9.55
C LYS A 129 -5.42 17.41 -8.72
N GLY A 130 -5.12 18.13 -7.65
CA GLY A 130 -6.11 18.89 -6.90
C GLY A 130 -5.66 20.34 -6.79
N GLU A 131 -6.53 21.29 -7.11
CA GLU A 131 -6.25 22.72 -7.07
C GLU A 131 -7.36 23.45 -6.33
N PHE A 132 -6.99 24.28 -5.35
CA PHE A 132 -7.96 25.18 -4.73
C PHE A 132 -8.38 26.26 -5.74
N LYS A 133 -9.67 26.59 -5.75
CA LYS A 133 -10.30 27.63 -6.56
C LYS A 133 -11.12 28.54 -5.67
N GLU A 134 -11.43 29.73 -6.17
CA GLU A 134 -12.24 30.73 -5.47
C GLU A 134 -13.59 30.17 -4.98
N ASN A 135 -14.15 30.81 -3.95
CA ASN A 135 -15.42 30.47 -3.31
C ASN A 135 -15.42 29.09 -2.63
N PHE A 136 -14.34 28.75 -1.92
CA PHE A 136 -14.22 27.49 -1.17
C PHE A 136 -14.46 26.24 -2.03
N LYS A 137 -13.92 26.27 -3.27
CA LYS A 137 -14.02 25.17 -4.22
C LYS A 137 -12.66 24.49 -4.36
N VAL A 138 -12.65 23.17 -4.49
CA VAL A 138 -11.44 22.42 -4.88
C VAL A 138 -11.73 21.68 -6.18
N GLU A 139 -10.89 21.91 -7.19
CA GLU A 139 -10.95 21.24 -8.47
C GLU A 139 -10.08 19.98 -8.45
N ILE A 140 -10.65 18.84 -8.80
CA ILE A 140 -9.99 17.54 -8.83
C ILE A 140 -9.96 17.04 -10.28
N GLN A 141 -8.76 16.92 -10.85
CA GLN A 141 -8.54 16.44 -12.21
C GLN A 141 -7.88 15.06 -12.18
N ILE A 142 -8.61 14.02 -12.57
CA ILE A 142 -8.16 12.61 -12.52
C ILE A 142 -7.65 12.07 -13.87
N SER A 143 -7.87 12.83 -14.97
CA SER A 143 -7.30 12.55 -16.29
C SER A 143 -7.34 13.85 -17.12
N PRO A 144 -6.36 14.13 -18.01
CA PRO A 144 -6.38 15.33 -18.86
C PRO A 144 -7.58 15.42 -19.82
N GLU A 145 -8.24 14.30 -20.10
CA GLU A 145 -9.32 14.19 -21.09
C GLU A 145 -10.72 14.33 -20.48
N LEU A 146 -10.84 14.27 -19.15
CA LEU A 146 -12.11 14.39 -18.44
C LEU A 146 -12.33 15.83 -17.95
N GLU A 147 -13.59 16.22 -17.76
CA GLU A 147 -13.90 17.44 -17.00
C GLU A 147 -13.53 17.24 -15.52
N PRO A 148 -13.02 18.27 -14.84
CA PRO A 148 -12.67 18.15 -13.43
C PRO A 148 -13.90 18.03 -12.54
N TYR A 149 -13.72 17.36 -11.41
CA TYR A 149 -14.70 17.33 -10.33
C TYR A 149 -14.52 18.55 -9.43
N ILE A 150 -15.62 19.07 -8.92
CA ILE A 150 -15.60 20.22 -8.02
C ILE A 150 -16.10 19.77 -6.65
N VAL A 151 -15.23 19.88 -5.65
CA VAL A 151 -15.55 19.65 -4.25
C VAL A 151 -15.86 21.00 -3.60
N ASP A 152 -16.98 21.07 -2.91
CA ASP A 152 -17.37 22.24 -2.12
C ASP A 152 -16.92 22.05 -0.67
N VAL A 153 -16.05 22.95 -0.19
CA VAL A 153 -15.54 22.92 1.19
C VAL A 153 -16.04 24.10 2.02
N GLU A 154 -17.09 24.80 1.57
CA GLU A 154 -17.65 25.95 2.27
C GLU A 154 -18.17 25.58 3.67
N ASN A 155 -18.68 24.36 3.86
CA ASN A 155 -19.07 23.84 5.17
C ASN A 155 -17.92 23.79 6.18
N ARG A 156 -16.67 23.88 5.72
CA ARG A 156 -15.44 23.90 6.51
C ARG A 156 -14.65 25.20 6.30
N ALA A 157 -15.28 26.25 5.73
CA ALA A 157 -14.65 27.53 5.39
C ALA A 157 -13.82 28.15 6.53
N SER A 158 -14.30 28.07 7.78
CA SER A 158 -13.59 28.63 8.94
C SER A 158 -12.20 28.01 9.14
N GLU A 159 -12.08 26.71 8.87
CA GLU A 159 -10.82 25.98 8.97
C GLU A 159 -9.86 26.41 7.87
N TYR A 160 -10.31 26.42 6.61
CA TYR A 160 -9.48 26.85 5.49
C TYR A 160 -9.07 28.33 5.57
N ILE A 161 -9.91 29.20 6.15
CA ILE A 161 -9.54 30.60 6.45
C ILE A 161 -8.46 30.64 7.52
N GLN A 162 -8.60 29.87 8.60
CA GLN A 162 -7.63 29.83 9.69
C GLN A 162 -6.26 29.30 9.21
N LEU A 163 -6.27 28.34 8.28
CA LEU A 163 -5.08 27.77 7.66
C LEU A 163 -4.49 28.67 6.56
N GLY A 164 -5.14 29.80 6.24
CA GLY A 164 -4.60 30.80 5.31
C GLY A 164 -4.75 30.42 3.84
N ILE A 165 -5.67 29.52 3.49
CA ILE A 165 -5.94 29.14 2.09
C ILE A 165 -6.89 30.16 1.45
N TYR A 166 -7.94 30.55 2.18
CA TYR A 166 -8.93 31.54 1.74
C TYR A 166 -9.00 32.73 2.69
N ASN A 167 -9.41 33.89 2.18
CA ASN A 167 -9.91 34.98 3.00
C ASN A 167 -11.40 34.79 3.32
N LYS A 168 -11.98 35.71 4.11
CA LYS A 168 -13.39 35.63 4.54
C LYS A 168 -14.39 35.77 3.39
N GLU A 169 -13.96 36.36 2.27
CA GLU A 169 -14.74 36.52 1.05
C GLU A 169 -14.65 35.30 0.13
N GLY A 170 -13.95 34.23 0.53
CA GLY A 170 -13.74 33.04 -0.28
C GLY A 170 -12.68 33.20 -1.36
N LYS A 171 -11.86 34.26 -1.29
CA LYS A 171 -10.75 34.48 -2.21
C LYS A 171 -9.50 33.72 -1.76
N LEU A 172 -8.80 33.05 -2.67
CA LEU A 172 -7.49 32.45 -2.42
C LEU A 172 -6.49 33.51 -1.95
N ILE A 173 -5.77 33.18 -0.88
CA ILE A 173 -4.67 34.01 -0.37
C ILE A 173 -3.42 33.83 -1.23
N GLU A 174 -3.20 32.62 -1.76
CA GLU A 174 -2.12 32.29 -2.70
C GLU A 174 -2.66 31.73 -4.01
N GLU A 175 -2.13 32.21 -5.14
CA GLU A 175 -2.59 31.85 -6.50
C GLU A 175 -2.25 30.39 -6.91
N LYS A 176 -1.44 29.66 -6.13
CA LYS A 176 -1.04 28.27 -6.41
C LYS A 176 -1.17 27.36 -5.19
N SER A 177 -2.32 27.37 -4.55
CA SER A 177 -2.63 26.39 -3.52
C SER A 177 -3.08 25.09 -4.18
N SER A 178 -2.25 24.06 -4.10
CA SER A 178 -2.60 22.70 -4.53
C SER A 178 -3.12 21.91 -3.35
N ALA A 179 -4.12 21.07 -3.60
CA ALA A 179 -4.53 20.04 -2.64
C ALA A 179 -3.43 18.97 -2.54
N MET A 180 -3.43 18.23 -1.44
CA MET A 180 -2.50 17.13 -1.21
C MET A 180 -2.96 15.90 -2.00
N VAL A 181 -2.21 15.53 -3.03
CA VAL A 181 -2.40 14.26 -3.75
C VAL A 181 -1.42 13.25 -3.17
N ASP A 182 -1.94 12.28 -2.43
CA ASP A 182 -1.14 11.22 -1.82
C ASP A 182 -0.68 10.20 -2.88
N PRO A 183 0.35 9.38 -2.61
CA PRO A 183 0.60 8.20 -3.44
C PRO A 183 -0.59 7.22 -3.37
N ILE A 184 -0.61 6.20 -4.24
CA ILE A 184 -1.56 5.10 -4.08
C ILE A 184 -1.34 4.48 -2.70
N ALA A 185 -2.41 4.42 -1.91
CA ALA A 185 -2.35 3.96 -0.53
C ALA A 185 -2.24 2.44 -0.46
N PHE A 186 -3.08 1.71 -1.20
CA PHE A 186 -3.11 0.26 -1.26
C PHE A 186 -3.84 -0.23 -2.52
N PHE A 187 -3.80 -1.53 -2.76
CA PHE A 187 -4.55 -2.18 -3.82
C PHE A 187 -5.43 -3.31 -3.28
N ASP A 188 -6.60 -3.48 -3.89
CA ASP A 188 -7.44 -4.66 -3.71
C ASP A 188 -7.46 -5.49 -4.98
N PRO A 189 -7.24 -6.81 -4.92
CA PRO A 189 -7.56 -7.70 -6.03
C PRO A 189 -9.07 -7.71 -6.30
N VAL A 190 -9.46 -7.49 -7.55
CA VAL A 190 -10.87 -7.45 -7.97
C VAL A 190 -11.12 -8.36 -9.15
N ILE A 191 -12.27 -9.02 -9.19
CA ILE A 191 -12.67 -9.84 -10.35
C ILE A 191 -13.11 -8.90 -11.48
N ILE A 192 -12.42 -8.93 -12.61
CA ILE A 192 -12.79 -8.16 -13.80
C ILE A 192 -13.94 -8.85 -14.54
N SER A 193 -13.83 -10.16 -14.77
CA SER A 193 -14.92 -10.99 -15.29
C SER A 193 -14.52 -12.47 -15.22
N LYS A 194 -15.48 -13.38 -15.39
CA LYS A 194 -15.19 -14.82 -15.50
C LYS A 194 -14.17 -15.18 -16.59
N ARG A 195 -14.12 -14.39 -17.68
CA ARG A 195 -13.21 -14.65 -18.82
C ARG A 195 -11.85 -14.00 -18.63
N LYS A 196 -11.80 -12.81 -18.04
CA LYS A 196 -10.56 -12.04 -17.84
C LYS A 196 -9.84 -12.38 -16.54
N GLY A 197 -10.51 -12.98 -15.56
CA GLY A 197 -9.93 -13.25 -14.26
C GLY A 197 -9.89 -11.99 -13.39
N TYR A 198 -8.80 -11.83 -12.65
CA TYR A 198 -8.61 -10.74 -11.69
C TYR A 198 -7.93 -9.52 -12.31
N GLY A 199 -7.96 -8.42 -11.58
CA GLY A 199 -7.16 -7.22 -11.77
C GLY A 199 -6.92 -6.59 -10.41
N LEU A 200 -6.42 -5.37 -10.38
CA LEU A 200 -6.24 -4.61 -9.15
C LEU A 200 -7.12 -3.37 -9.15
N LYS A 201 -7.61 -2.98 -7.98
CA LYS A 201 -8.22 -1.68 -7.75
C LYS A 201 -7.32 -0.90 -6.80
N SER A 202 -6.82 0.25 -7.23
CA SER A 202 -6.01 1.14 -6.39
C SER A 202 -6.86 2.21 -5.73
N TYR A 203 -6.43 2.67 -4.56
CA TYR A 203 -7.05 3.77 -3.83
C TYR A 203 -6.01 4.86 -3.58
N GLN A 204 -6.22 6.04 -4.17
CA GLN A 204 -5.33 7.18 -4.00
C GLN A 204 -6.09 8.34 -3.37
N GLN A 205 -5.70 8.73 -2.16
CA GLN A 205 -6.38 9.79 -1.44
C GLN A 205 -6.02 11.17 -1.99
N ILE A 206 -7.00 12.06 -2.05
CA ILE A 206 -6.75 13.49 -2.19
C ILE A 206 -7.30 14.19 -0.94
N SER A 207 -6.43 14.97 -0.32
CA SER A 207 -6.73 15.72 0.89
C SER A 207 -6.62 17.21 0.62
N GLY A 208 -7.34 18.03 1.39
CA GLY A 208 -7.30 19.48 1.27
C GLY A 208 -6.04 20.04 1.91
N ALA A 209 -6.19 20.67 3.07
CA ALA A 209 -5.12 21.43 3.71
C ALA A 209 -4.08 20.55 4.43
N TYR A 210 -4.44 19.32 4.80
CA TYR A 210 -3.57 18.34 5.47
C TYR A 210 -4.09 16.91 5.21
N HIS A 211 -3.29 15.87 5.41
CA HIS A 211 -3.64 14.48 5.05
C HIS A 211 -4.91 13.91 5.71
N ALA A 212 -5.35 14.44 6.86
CA ALA A 212 -6.60 14.00 7.50
C ALA A 212 -7.84 14.79 7.02
N ASP A 213 -7.65 15.88 6.27
CA ASP A 213 -8.71 16.61 5.57
C ASP A 213 -9.03 15.91 4.25
N GLN A 214 -9.67 14.74 4.33
CA GLN A 214 -10.02 13.94 3.17
C GLN A 214 -11.07 14.65 2.31
N LEU A 215 -10.75 14.89 1.03
CA LEU A 215 -11.72 15.36 0.03
C LEU A 215 -12.36 14.21 -0.74
N GLY A 216 -11.64 13.08 -0.83
CA GLY A 216 -12.10 11.87 -1.49
C GLY A 216 -10.94 11.00 -1.97
N THR A 217 -11.27 10.04 -2.81
CA THR A 217 -10.35 9.01 -3.30
C THR A 217 -10.49 8.86 -4.80
N VAL A 218 -9.35 8.80 -5.50
CA VAL A 218 -9.27 8.34 -6.87
C VAL A 218 -9.15 6.83 -6.84
N GLU A 219 -10.13 6.15 -7.41
CA GLU A 219 -10.16 4.70 -7.53
C GLU A 219 -9.87 4.30 -8.98
N THR A 220 -8.87 3.45 -9.20
CA THR A 220 -8.51 2.99 -10.56
C THR A 220 -8.52 1.47 -10.63
N ILE A 221 -9.20 0.93 -11.63
CA ILE A 221 -9.17 -0.50 -11.96
C ILE A 221 -8.10 -0.75 -13.02
N TRP A 222 -7.17 -1.64 -12.70
CA TRP A 222 -6.02 -2.04 -13.49
C TRP A 222 -6.14 -3.48 -13.95
N TYR A 223 -5.68 -3.76 -15.17
CA TYR A 223 -5.58 -5.09 -15.72
C TYR A 223 -4.19 -5.30 -16.31
N TYR A 224 -3.55 -6.42 -16.01
CA TYR A 224 -2.21 -6.71 -16.52
C TYR A 224 -2.31 -7.45 -17.84
N GLU A 225 -1.69 -6.93 -18.90
CA GLU A 225 -1.66 -7.61 -20.18
C GLU A 225 -0.37 -7.28 -20.92
N ASN A 226 0.26 -8.29 -21.52
CA ASN A 226 1.49 -8.14 -22.32
C ASN A 226 2.63 -7.41 -21.57
N GLY A 227 2.79 -7.73 -20.28
CA GLY A 227 3.87 -7.17 -19.45
C GLY A 227 3.60 -5.75 -18.93
N LYS A 228 2.36 -5.25 -19.03
CA LYS A 228 2.00 -3.88 -18.65
C LYS A 228 0.65 -3.83 -17.94
N TRP A 229 0.52 -2.91 -17.00
CA TRP A 229 -0.77 -2.53 -16.44
C TRP A 229 -1.52 -1.57 -17.37
N ILE A 230 -2.79 -1.84 -17.57
CA ILE A 230 -3.71 -1.03 -18.38
C ILE A 230 -4.82 -0.53 -17.47
N VAL A 231 -5.13 0.76 -17.54
CA VAL A 231 -6.29 1.36 -16.87
C VAL A 231 -7.56 0.92 -17.60
N LEU A 232 -8.47 0.27 -16.86
CA LEU A 232 -9.81 -0.04 -17.35
C LEU A 232 -10.82 1.06 -17.01
N GLN A 233 -10.66 1.68 -15.83
CA GLN A 233 -11.58 2.67 -15.29
C GLN A 233 -10.86 3.47 -14.21
N THR A 234 -11.08 4.79 -14.17
CA THR A 234 -10.66 5.66 -13.08
C THR A 234 -11.84 6.53 -12.68
N GLU A 235 -12.13 6.60 -11.39
CA GLU A 235 -13.27 7.33 -10.84
C GLU A 235 -12.86 8.17 -9.64
N TRP A 236 -13.57 9.28 -9.44
CA TRP A 236 -13.50 10.08 -8.24
C TRP A 236 -14.63 9.68 -7.30
N VAL A 237 -14.28 9.31 -6.07
CA VAL A 237 -15.21 8.98 -4.99
C VAL A 237 -15.06 10.05 -3.89
N PRO A 238 -16.01 11.00 -3.77
CA PRO A 238 -15.96 12.03 -2.74
C PRO A 238 -15.98 11.43 -1.32
N SER A 239 -15.31 12.08 -0.37
CA SER A 239 -15.52 11.81 1.05
C SER A 239 -16.91 12.29 1.49
N ASN A 240 -17.46 11.64 2.52
CA ASN A 240 -18.76 12.00 3.09
C ASN A 240 -18.67 13.21 4.04
#